data_AF-A0ABD5S9Z2-F1
#
_entry.id   AF-A0ABD5S9Z2-F1
#
_cell.length_a   1.000
_cell.length_b   1.000
_cell.length_c   1.000
_cell.angle_alpha   90.00
_cell.angle_beta   90.00
_cell.angle_gamma   90.00
#
_symmetry.space_group_name_H-M   'P 1'
#
loop_
_entity.id
_entity.type
_entity.pdbx_description
1 polymer ?
#
loop_
_entity_poly.entity_id
_entity_poly.type
_entity_poly.pdbx_seq_one_letter_code
_entity_poly.pdbx_strand_id
1 'polypeptide(L)'
;YVDLGADANGAWDAGAARQALDRLEPVDLEYIEQPLPAAELSETARLRSATDVPIALDESLATHSVETVLTADAADIIVLKPMALGGPDRAVDVARRAREAGVEPVVTTTIDAVVARTAAVHVAGAIPDVAACGLATSGLLADDLAPDPCPVADGRIAVPDGPGLAGDAFRDLL
;
A
#
# COMPACT_ATOMS: atom_id res chain seq x y z
N TYR A 1 -16.02 6.48 14.13
CA TYR A 1 -15.44 5.13 13.98
C TYR A 1 -14.09 5.30 13.29
N VAL A 2 -13.13 4.43 13.58
CA VAL A 2 -11.78 4.43 13.02
C VAL A 2 -11.56 3.02 12.49
N ASP A 3 -11.06 2.92 11.27
CA ASP A 3 -10.70 1.64 10.65
C ASP A 3 -9.27 1.26 11.06
N LEU A 4 -9.03 -0.02 11.28
CA LEU A 4 -7.76 -0.52 11.81
C LEU A 4 -7.16 -1.55 10.85
N GLY A 5 -6.01 -1.22 10.26
CA GLY A 5 -5.15 -2.18 9.59
C GLY A 5 -4.02 -2.66 10.52
N ALA A 6 -3.55 -3.88 10.30
CA ALA A 6 -2.33 -4.39 10.92
C ALA A 6 -1.34 -4.84 9.84
N ASP A 7 -0.05 -4.82 10.15
CA ASP A 7 1.02 -5.29 9.25
C ASP A 7 1.93 -6.24 10.03
N ALA A 8 2.17 -7.42 9.45
CA ALA A 8 3.03 -8.45 10.00
C ALA A 8 4.39 -8.56 9.30
N ASN A 9 4.62 -7.84 8.18
CA ASN A 9 5.87 -7.81 7.43
C ASN A 9 6.45 -9.20 7.10
N GLY A 10 5.57 -10.15 6.80
CA GLY A 10 5.89 -11.54 6.51
C GLY A 10 6.50 -12.32 7.68
N ALA A 11 6.31 -11.88 8.91
CA ALA A 11 6.98 -12.43 10.08
C ALA A 11 6.35 -13.71 10.63
N TRP A 12 5.13 -14.08 10.24
CA TRP A 12 4.42 -15.23 10.80
C TRP A 12 4.53 -16.45 9.90
N ASP A 13 4.75 -17.62 10.49
CA ASP A 13 4.40 -18.88 9.83
C ASP A 13 2.87 -19.07 9.81
N ALA A 14 2.38 -20.02 9.00
CA ALA A 14 0.95 -20.28 8.84
C ALA A 14 0.24 -20.62 10.17
N GLY A 15 0.92 -21.28 11.12
CA GLY A 15 0.37 -21.64 12.41
C GLY A 15 0.20 -20.42 13.32
N ALA A 16 1.22 -19.58 13.39
CA ALA A 16 1.23 -18.32 14.12
C ALA A 16 0.22 -17.33 13.53
N ALA A 17 0.15 -17.23 12.20
CA ALA A 17 -0.78 -16.34 11.52
C ALA A 17 -2.23 -16.68 11.84
N ARG A 18 -2.63 -17.95 11.75
CA ARG A 18 -3.98 -18.39 12.12
C ARG A 18 -4.29 -18.07 13.59
N GLN A 19 -3.36 -18.38 14.50
CA GLN A 19 -3.56 -18.07 15.92
C GLN A 19 -3.69 -16.56 16.18
N ALA A 20 -2.95 -15.73 15.44
CA ALA A 20 -3.05 -14.28 15.53
C ALA A 20 -4.41 -13.78 15.03
N LEU A 21 -4.85 -14.24 13.85
CA LEU A 21 -6.13 -13.87 13.27
C LEU A 21 -7.31 -14.27 14.16
N ASP A 22 -7.31 -15.47 14.74
CA ASP A 22 -8.34 -15.91 15.69
C ASP A 22 -8.43 -14.97 16.92
N ARG A 23 -7.29 -14.42 17.36
CA ARG A 23 -7.26 -13.49 18.50
C ARG A 23 -7.61 -12.06 18.12
N LEU A 24 -7.39 -11.70 16.87
CA LEU A 24 -7.65 -10.37 16.33
C LEU A 24 -9.07 -10.24 15.76
N GLU A 25 -9.82 -11.33 15.58
CA GLU A 25 -11.22 -11.32 15.15
C GLU A 25 -12.09 -10.27 15.88
N PRO A 26 -12.03 -10.11 17.23
CA PRO A 26 -12.84 -9.10 17.91
C PRO A 26 -12.42 -7.65 17.65
N VAL A 27 -11.26 -7.42 17.03
CA VAL A 27 -10.74 -6.08 16.70
C VAL A 27 -11.40 -5.53 15.43
N ASP A 28 -12.00 -6.39 14.60
CA ASP A 28 -12.63 -6.02 13.32
C ASP A 28 -11.65 -5.27 12.42
N LEU A 29 -10.52 -5.93 12.12
CA LEU A 29 -9.49 -5.35 11.26
C LEU A 29 -10.01 -5.17 9.84
N GLU A 30 -9.70 -4.02 9.24
CA GLU A 30 -9.96 -3.74 7.84
C GLU A 30 -9.15 -4.69 6.95
N TYR A 31 -7.89 -4.94 7.32
CA TYR A 31 -7.04 -5.98 6.70
C TYR A 31 -5.82 -6.31 7.58
N ILE A 32 -5.19 -7.45 7.28
CA ILE A 32 -3.83 -7.79 7.71
C ILE A 32 -2.86 -7.77 6.51
N GLU A 33 -1.83 -6.95 6.58
CA GLU A 33 -0.78 -6.82 5.57
C GLU A 33 0.32 -7.86 5.78
N GLN A 34 0.68 -8.52 4.67
CA GLN A 34 1.72 -9.52 4.54
C GLN A 34 1.87 -10.43 5.77
N PRO A 35 0.90 -11.31 6.09
CA PRO A 35 1.00 -12.19 7.26
C PRO A 35 2.17 -13.19 7.16
N LEU A 36 2.36 -13.81 5.99
CA LEU A 36 3.37 -14.84 5.73
C LEU A 36 4.56 -14.32 4.92
N PRO A 37 5.72 -14.99 4.95
CA PRO A 37 6.87 -14.66 4.13
C PRO A 37 6.50 -14.49 2.66
N ALA A 38 7.10 -13.49 2.00
CA ALA A 38 6.76 -13.08 0.64
C ALA A 38 6.75 -14.22 -0.41
N ALA A 39 7.60 -15.23 -0.21
CA ALA A 39 7.75 -16.40 -1.09
C ALA A 39 6.64 -17.47 -0.91
N GLU A 40 5.86 -17.41 0.16
CA GLU A 40 4.86 -18.44 0.53
C GLU A 40 3.46 -18.11 0.00
N LEU A 41 3.37 -17.56 -1.23
CA LEU A 41 2.12 -17.08 -1.83
C LEU A 41 0.99 -18.11 -1.82
N SER A 42 1.30 -19.40 -2.03
CA SER A 42 0.31 -20.48 -1.98
C SER A 42 -0.23 -20.76 -0.58
N GLU A 43 0.62 -20.61 0.45
CA GLU A 43 0.17 -20.75 1.83
C GLU A 43 -0.63 -19.51 2.26
N THR A 44 -0.31 -18.32 1.74
CA THR A 44 -1.14 -17.13 1.94
C THR A 44 -2.54 -17.30 1.34
N ALA A 45 -2.67 -17.88 0.14
CA ALA A 45 -3.98 -18.20 -0.43
C ALA A 45 -4.79 -19.16 0.46
N ARG A 46 -4.13 -20.18 1.02
CA ARG A 46 -4.78 -21.09 1.99
C ARG A 46 -5.21 -20.35 3.25
N LEU A 47 -4.37 -19.46 3.79
CA LEU A 47 -4.70 -18.66 4.96
C LEU A 47 -5.92 -17.77 4.68
N ARG A 48 -5.90 -17.04 3.56
CA ARG A 48 -7.01 -16.18 3.11
C ARG A 48 -8.33 -16.95 3.03
N SER A 49 -8.33 -18.14 2.43
CA SER A 49 -9.55 -18.96 2.34
C SER A 49 -10.08 -19.49 3.70
N ALA A 50 -9.29 -19.36 4.76
CA ALA A 50 -9.60 -19.88 6.09
C ALA A 50 -9.91 -18.79 7.13
N THR A 51 -9.95 -17.52 6.73
CA THR A 51 -10.27 -16.38 7.59
C THR A 51 -11.24 -15.43 6.92
N ASP A 52 -12.02 -14.70 7.72
CA ASP A 52 -12.87 -13.60 7.22
C ASP A 52 -12.13 -12.24 7.24
N VAL A 53 -10.92 -12.17 7.81
CA VAL A 53 -10.11 -10.95 7.81
C VAL A 53 -9.44 -10.78 6.44
N PRO A 54 -9.64 -9.65 5.73
CA PRO A 54 -9.02 -9.42 4.44
C PRO A 54 -7.50 -9.46 4.48
N ILE A 55 -6.87 -10.03 3.45
CA ILE A 55 -5.41 -10.12 3.33
C ILE A 55 -4.90 -9.08 2.33
N ALA A 56 -3.96 -8.23 2.77
CA ALA A 56 -3.20 -7.34 1.90
C ALA A 56 -1.80 -7.92 1.60
N LEU A 57 -1.35 -7.78 0.36
CA LEU A 57 0.01 -8.20 -0.06
C LEU A 57 0.90 -7.01 -0.45
N ASP A 58 2.10 -6.97 0.13
CA ASP A 58 3.14 -5.96 -0.12
C ASP A 58 4.45 -6.62 -0.59
N GLU A 59 5.22 -7.20 0.33
CA GLU A 59 6.54 -7.79 0.04
C GLU A 59 6.48 -8.91 -1.02
N SER A 60 5.34 -9.59 -1.14
CA SER A 60 5.09 -10.56 -2.21
C SER A 60 5.26 -9.97 -3.61
N LEU A 61 5.06 -8.67 -3.83
CA LEU A 61 5.27 -7.99 -5.12
C LEU A 61 6.73 -7.79 -5.49
N ALA A 62 7.63 -7.82 -4.51
CA ALA A 62 9.07 -7.81 -4.76
C ALA A 62 9.59 -9.22 -5.13
N THR A 63 8.88 -10.27 -4.73
CA THR A 63 9.27 -11.68 -4.93
C THR A 63 8.62 -12.30 -6.17
N HIS A 64 7.37 -11.92 -6.44
CA HIS A 64 6.56 -12.48 -7.51
C HIS A 64 6.17 -11.40 -8.53
N SER A 65 5.91 -11.83 -9.77
CA SER A 65 5.32 -10.91 -10.74
C SER A 65 3.92 -10.50 -10.29
N VAL A 66 3.50 -9.28 -10.63
CA VAL A 66 2.13 -8.80 -10.37
C VAL A 66 1.09 -9.78 -10.89
N GLU A 67 1.29 -10.34 -12.09
CA GLU A 67 0.37 -11.32 -12.67
C GLU A 67 0.25 -12.57 -11.81
N THR A 68 1.36 -13.06 -11.27
CA THR A 68 1.39 -14.22 -10.37
C THR A 68 0.60 -13.92 -9.10
N VAL A 69 0.75 -12.73 -8.52
CA VAL A 69 0.02 -12.33 -7.31
C VAL A 69 -1.48 -12.24 -7.57
N LEU A 70 -1.89 -11.57 -8.65
CA LEU A 70 -3.30 -11.37 -8.98
C LEU A 70 -4.03 -12.67 -9.36
N THR A 71 -3.32 -13.69 -9.86
CA THR A 71 -3.91 -14.98 -10.24
C THR A 71 -3.82 -16.05 -9.16
N ALA A 72 -3.15 -15.78 -8.04
CA ALA A 72 -2.93 -16.75 -6.97
C ALA A 72 -4.08 -16.87 -5.96
N ASP A 73 -5.09 -16.01 -6.04
CA ASP A 73 -6.20 -15.93 -5.07
C ASP A 73 -5.73 -15.69 -3.62
N ALA A 74 -4.58 -15.01 -3.48
CA ALA A 74 -3.86 -14.80 -2.22
C ALA A 74 -4.06 -13.41 -1.59
N ALA A 75 -4.79 -12.52 -2.26
CA ALA A 75 -4.96 -11.13 -1.83
C ALA A 75 -6.40 -10.68 -2.03
N ASP A 76 -6.91 -9.95 -1.04
CA ASP A 76 -8.07 -9.06 -1.18
C ASP A 76 -7.60 -7.65 -1.55
N ILE A 77 -6.42 -7.27 -1.05
CA ILE A 77 -5.81 -5.96 -1.25
C ILE A 77 -4.37 -6.11 -1.76
N ILE A 78 -3.95 -5.19 -2.63
CA ILE A 78 -2.57 -5.09 -3.09
C ILE A 78 -2.00 -3.73 -2.68
N VAL A 79 -0.84 -3.76 -2.02
CA VAL A 79 -0.15 -2.56 -1.54
C VAL A 79 0.75 -2.04 -2.65
N LEU A 80 0.45 -0.83 -3.12
CA LEU A 80 1.15 -0.18 -4.21
C LEU A 80 2.13 0.84 -3.66
N LYS A 81 3.41 0.53 -3.76
CA LYS A 81 4.53 1.43 -3.47
C LYS A 81 5.16 1.85 -4.80
N PRO A 82 4.82 3.03 -5.38
CA PRO A 82 5.29 3.40 -6.73
C PRO A 82 6.81 3.36 -6.88
N MET A 83 7.54 3.74 -5.83
CA MET A 83 9.00 3.67 -5.74
C MET A 83 9.55 2.24 -5.85
N ALA A 84 8.85 1.24 -5.33
CA ALA A 84 9.23 -0.17 -5.42
C ALA A 84 8.76 -0.82 -6.73
N LEU A 85 7.62 -0.36 -7.26
CA LEU A 85 7.04 -0.90 -8.50
C LEU A 85 7.73 -0.41 -9.76
N GLY A 86 8.59 0.61 -9.66
CA GLY A 86 9.34 1.17 -10.80
C GLY A 86 8.70 2.43 -11.41
N GLY A 87 7.80 3.09 -10.70
CA GLY A 87 7.33 4.43 -11.00
C GLY A 87 5.80 4.59 -11.06
N PRO A 88 5.31 5.85 -11.21
CA PRO A 88 3.89 6.19 -11.19
C PRO A 88 3.05 5.46 -12.24
N ASP A 89 3.50 5.47 -13.52
CA ASP A 89 2.75 4.87 -14.63
C ASP A 89 2.52 3.37 -14.40
N ARG A 90 3.56 2.69 -13.90
CA ARG A 90 3.48 1.26 -13.59
C ARG A 90 2.57 1.01 -12.40
N ALA A 91 2.59 1.84 -11.37
CA ALA A 91 1.69 1.71 -10.23
C ALA A 91 0.22 1.88 -10.65
N VAL A 92 -0.09 2.85 -11.52
CA VAL A 92 -1.46 3.05 -12.06
C VAL A 92 -1.91 1.86 -12.91
N ASP A 93 -1.04 1.33 -13.77
CA ASP A 93 -1.37 0.11 -14.54
C ASP A 93 -1.65 -1.10 -13.64
N VAL A 94 -0.84 -1.29 -12.59
CA VAL A 94 -1.05 -2.35 -11.60
C VAL A 94 -2.37 -2.15 -10.86
N ALA A 95 -2.70 -0.93 -10.45
CA ALA A 95 -3.97 -0.62 -9.78
C ALA A 95 -5.18 -0.99 -10.66
N ARG A 96 -5.13 -0.65 -11.95
CA ARG A 96 -6.17 -1.00 -12.92
C ARG A 96 -6.33 -2.53 -13.04
N ARG A 97 -5.22 -3.24 -13.21
CA ARG A 97 -5.21 -4.70 -13.34
C ARG A 97 -5.70 -5.41 -12.08
N ALA A 98 -5.35 -4.87 -10.91
CA ALA A 98 -5.82 -5.39 -9.62
C ALA A 98 -7.34 -5.34 -9.54
N ARG A 99 -7.95 -4.20 -9.87
CA ARG A 99 -9.41 -4.06 -9.88
C ARG A 99 -10.10 -4.95 -10.91
N GLU A 100 -9.50 -5.12 -12.09
CA GLU A 100 -10.00 -6.07 -13.10
C GLU A 100 -10.00 -7.52 -12.57
N ALA A 101 -9.07 -7.85 -11.66
CA ALA A 101 -8.99 -9.13 -10.96
C ALA A 101 -9.82 -9.18 -9.65
N GLY A 102 -10.53 -8.11 -9.29
CA GLY A 102 -11.31 -8.04 -8.05
C GLY A 102 -10.47 -7.81 -6.77
N VAL A 103 -9.24 -7.33 -6.90
CA VAL A 103 -8.33 -7.00 -5.80
C VAL A 103 -8.24 -5.48 -5.64
N GLU A 104 -8.43 -4.97 -4.43
CA GLU A 104 -8.43 -3.52 -4.17
C GLU A 104 -6.99 -2.98 -4.06
N PRO A 105 -6.61 -1.94 -4.83
CA PRO A 105 -5.31 -1.29 -4.68
C PRO A 105 -5.31 -0.24 -3.56
N VAL A 106 -4.29 -0.28 -2.71
CA VAL A 106 -3.99 0.77 -1.72
C VAL A 106 -2.62 1.37 -2.01
N VAL A 107 -2.50 2.69 -2.06
CA VAL A 107 -1.21 3.35 -2.33
C VAL A 107 -0.50 3.69 -1.02
N THR A 108 0.77 3.31 -0.90
CA THR A 108 1.60 3.57 0.29
C THR A 108 3.00 4.04 -0.12
N THR A 109 3.87 4.24 0.87
CA THR A 109 5.28 4.59 0.67
C THR A 109 6.20 3.62 1.40
N THR A 110 7.49 3.67 1.09
CA THR A 110 8.56 3.03 1.87
C THR A 110 9.14 3.94 2.95
N ILE A 111 8.36 4.95 3.39
CA ILE A 111 8.83 6.09 4.21
C ILE A 111 9.80 6.96 3.41
N ASP A 112 9.32 7.44 2.26
CA ASP A 112 10.10 8.21 1.31
C ASP A 112 10.06 9.73 1.57
N ALA A 113 11.11 10.41 1.10
CA ALA A 113 11.20 11.86 1.08
C ALA A 113 10.10 12.51 0.20
N VAL A 114 9.89 13.82 0.39
CA VAL A 114 8.80 14.62 -0.19
C VAL A 114 8.60 14.43 -1.69
N VAL A 115 9.67 14.25 -2.47
CA VAL A 115 9.57 14.09 -3.94
C VAL A 115 8.84 12.79 -4.29
N ALA A 116 9.27 11.65 -3.75
CA ALA A 116 8.64 10.37 -4.03
C ALA A 116 7.25 10.25 -3.38
N ARG A 117 7.06 10.81 -2.18
CA ARG A 117 5.75 10.88 -1.54
C ARG A 117 4.75 11.69 -2.37
N THR A 118 5.15 12.84 -2.92
CA THR A 118 4.29 13.66 -3.79
C THR A 118 3.90 12.89 -5.05
N ALA A 119 4.82 12.09 -5.61
CA ALA A 119 4.50 11.25 -6.77
C ALA A 119 3.47 10.16 -6.41
N ALA A 120 3.56 9.57 -5.22
CA ALA A 120 2.58 8.62 -4.73
C ALA A 120 1.20 9.26 -4.47
N VAL A 121 1.15 10.53 -4.05
CA VAL A 121 -0.12 11.30 -3.95
C VAL A 121 -0.79 11.44 -5.32
N HIS A 122 -0.04 11.73 -6.38
CA HIS A 122 -0.59 11.76 -7.75
C HIS A 122 -1.09 10.39 -8.20
N VAL A 123 -0.36 9.30 -7.89
CA VAL A 123 -0.81 7.93 -8.18
C VAL A 123 -2.13 7.64 -7.47
N ALA A 124 -2.25 7.95 -6.18
CA ALA A 124 -3.50 7.78 -5.45
C ALA A 124 -4.64 8.60 -6.06
N GLY A 125 -4.39 9.86 -6.43
CA GLY A 125 -5.38 10.71 -7.11
C GLY A 125 -5.83 10.23 -8.49
N ALA A 126 -5.03 9.37 -9.15
CA ALA A 126 -5.36 8.78 -10.45
C ALA A 126 -6.20 7.50 -10.34
N ILE A 127 -6.38 6.95 -9.14
CA ILE A 127 -7.18 5.75 -8.89
C ILE A 127 -8.58 6.19 -8.39
N PRO A 128 -9.66 5.98 -9.17
CA PRO A 128 -11.00 6.40 -8.76
C PRO A 128 -11.42 5.73 -7.45
N ASP A 129 -12.04 6.43 -6.51
CA ASP A 129 -12.52 5.84 -5.25
C ASP A 129 -11.46 5.00 -4.51
N VAL A 130 -10.18 5.41 -4.55
CA VAL A 130 -9.10 4.72 -3.84
C VAL A 130 -9.39 4.65 -2.34
N ALA A 131 -9.11 3.50 -1.73
CA ALA A 131 -9.19 3.31 -0.29
C ALA A 131 -8.19 4.21 0.47
N ALA A 132 -8.26 4.22 1.80
CA ALA A 132 -7.37 5.03 2.63
C ALA A 132 -5.89 4.69 2.36
N CYS A 133 -5.10 5.69 1.99
CA CYS A 133 -3.71 5.51 1.56
C CYS A 133 -2.70 5.68 2.72
N GLY A 134 -1.62 4.90 2.70
CA GLY A 134 -0.50 4.98 3.65
C GLY A 134 0.54 6.05 3.28
N LEU A 135 0.10 7.30 3.08
CA LEU A 135 0.93 8.41 2.58
C LEU A 135 1.32 9.44 3.66
N ALA A 136 0.76 9.34 4.86
CA ALA A 136 1.03 10.26 5.97
C ALA A 136 2.37 9.99 6.69
N THR A 137 3.45 9.78 5.93
CA THR A 137 4.76 9.37 6.46
C THR A 137 5.75 10.52 6.66
N SER A 138 5.41 11.74 6.23
CA SER A 138 6.30 12.92 6.31
C SER A 138 6.76 13.21 7.73
N GLY A 139 5.88 13.08 8.72
CA GLY A 139 6.19 13.32 10.14
C GLY A 139 7.11 12.27 10.78
N LEU A 140 7.45 11.18 10.08
CA LEU A 140 8.41 10.18 10.54
C LEU A 140 9.86 10.58 10.24
N LEU A 141 10.07 11.55 9.34
CA LEU A 141 11.39 12.09 9.01
C LEU A 141 11.73 13.25 9.95
N ALA A 142 12.96 13.29 10.46
CA ALA A 142 13.43 14.40 11.27
C ALA A 142 13.52 15.71 10.45
N ASP A 143 14.01 15.58 9.21
CA ASP A 143 14.08 16.64 8.20
C ASP A 143 13.78 16.01 6.81
N ASP A 144 13.22 16.80 5.89
CA ASP A 144 12.91 16.39 4.51
C ASP A 144 13.68 17.28 3.51
N LEU A 145 13.72 16.91 2.24
CA LEU A 145 14.52 17.58 1.21
C LEU A 145 14.00 18.98 0.85
N ALA A 146 12.68 19.19 0.96
CA ALA A 146 12.01 20.44 0.66
C ALA A 146 10.72 20.55 1.49
N PRO A 147 10.11 21.76 1.60
CA PRO A 147 8.79 21.91 2.19
C PRO A 147 7.74 21.00 1.52
N ASP A 148 6.81 20.48 2.31
CA ASP A 148 5.75 19.59 1.84
C ASP A 148 4.71 20.35 0.99
N PRO A 149 4.58 20.09 -0.32
CA PRO A 149 3.56 20.74 -1.15
C PRO A 149 2.16 20.14 -0.94
N CYS A 150 2.05 18.98 -0.29
CA CYS A 150 0.81 18.25 -0.06
C CYS A 150 0.73 17.74 1.39
N PRO A 151 0.71 18.64 2.39
CA PRO A 151 0.65 18.25 3.79
C PRO A 151 -0.68 17.57 4.12
N VAL A 152 -0.65 16.71 5.14
CA VAL A 152 -1.87 16.09 5.68
C VAL A 152 -2.69 17.14 6.43
N ALA A 153 -3.96 17.27 6.08
CA ALA A 153 -4.94 18.12 6.76
C ALA A 153 -6.24 17.34 6.95
N ASP A 154 -6.73 17.27 8.19
CA ASP A 154 -7.98 16.58 8.56
C ASP A 154 -8.08 15.13 8.03
N GLY A 155 -6.96 14.40 8.09
CA GLY A 155 -6.87 13.01 7.61
C GLY A 155 -6.88 12.87 6.08
N ARG A 156 -6.67 13.96 5.34
CA ARG A 156 -6.67 13.99 3.87
C ARG A 156 -5.43 14.67 3.33
N ILE A 157 -5.09 14.35 2.08
CA ILE A 157 -4.02 15.00 1.33
C ILE A 157 -4.63 15.53 0.03
N ALA A 158 -4.38 16.80 -0.28
CA ALA A 158 -4.76 17.38 -1.56
C ALA A 158 -3.69 17.06 -2.61
N VAL A 159 -4.11 16.63 -3.80
CA VAL A 159 -3.22 16.46 -4.94
C VAL A 159 -2.77 17.85 -5.42
N PRO A 160 -1.45 18.12 -5.55
CA PRO A 160 -0.98 19.39 -6.10
C PRO A 160 -1.50 19.64 -7.52
N ASP A 161 -1.91 20.87 -7.82
CA ASP A 161 -2.53 21.28 -9.09
C ASP A 161 -1.58 22.03 -10.04
N GLY A 162 -0.35 22.29 -9.60
CA GLY A 162 0.72 22.88 -10.42
C GLY A 162 1.26 21.93 -11.51
N PRO A 163 2.01 22.44 -12.50
CA PRO A 163 2.59 21.60 -13.55
C PRO A 163 3.62 20.61 -13.00
N GLY A 164 3.71 19.45 -13.65
CA GLY A 164 4.64 18.40 -13.23
C GLY A 164 4.25 17.81 -11.87
N LEU A 165 5.24 17.67 -10.97
CA LEU A 165 5.02 17.04 -9.67
C LEU A 165 4.34 17.98 -8.66
N ALA A 166 4.78 19.24 -8.60
CA ALA A 166 4.27 20.26 -7.67
C ALA A 166 4.65 21.69 -8.09
N GLY A 167 4.67 21.98 -9.40
CA GLY A 167 5.13 23.27 -9.91
C GLY A 167 6.59 23.55 -9.54
N ASP A 168 6.81 24.64 -8.80
CA ASP A 168 8.15 25.11 -8.43
C ASP A 168 8.65 24.57 -7.08
N ALA A 169 7.85 23.76 -6.37
CA ALA A 169 8.16 23.33 -5.00
C ALA A 169 9.52 22.62 -4.83
N PHE A 170 10.04 22.03 -5.92
CA PHE A 170 11.29 21.27 -5.94
C PHE A 170 12.38 21.90 -6.81
N ARG A 171 12.22 23.17 -7.20
CA ARG A 171 13.15 23.86 -8.12
C ARG A 171 14.59 23.88 -7.59
N ASP A 172 14.77 24.03 -6.28
CA ASP A 172 16.09 24.20 -5.66
C ASP A 172 16.77 22.88 -5.27
N LEU A 173 16.20 21.72 -5.65
CA LEU A 173 16.78 20.39 -5.39
C LEU A 173 17.80 19.94 -6.45
N LEU A 174 17.92 20.67 -7.57
CA LEU A 174 18.81 20.37 -8.71
C LEU A 174 19.91 21.43 -8.84
#